data_AF-A0A1H6H8S0-F1
#
_entry.id   AF-A0A1H6H8S0-F1
#
_cell.length_a   1.000
_cell.length_b   1.000
_cell.length_c   1.000
_cell.angle_alpha   90.00
_cell.angle_beta   90.00
_cell.angle_gamma   90.00
#
_symmetry.space_group_name_H-M   'P 1'
#
loop_
_entity.id
_entity.type
_entity.pdbx_description
1 polymer ?
#
loop_
_entity_poly.entity_id
_entity_poly.type
_entity_poly.pdbx_seq_one_letter_code
_entity_poly.pdbx_strand_id
1 'polypeptide(L)' 'MIHEFTQDHWTNAGDTFIMLIEKEEPGKHLIQVYKKDDDGGYIPINVGIKDTNNSVILSVNRISFEGYVVIK' A
#
# COMPACT_ATOMS: atom_id res chain seq x y z
N MET A 1 3.72 0.87 12.49
CA MET A 1 2.55 1.66 12.06
C MET A 1 1.59 0.80 11.22
N ILE A 2 0.28 1.04 11.34
CA ILE A 2 -0.76 0.52 10.44
C ILE A 2 -1.38 1.72 9.72
N HIS A 3 -1.52 1.66 8.40
CA HIS A 3 -2.17 2.70 7.60
C HIS A 3 -3.28 2.07 6.75
N GLU A 4 -4.53 2.43 7.02
CA GLU A 4 -5.69 2.01 6.23
C GLU A 4 -5.85 2.89 4.99
N PHE A 5 -6.36 2.33 3.90
CA PHE A 5 -6.59 3.05 2.67
C PHE A 5 -7.80 2.51 1.89
N THR A 6 -8.43 3.41 1.14
CA THR A 6 -9.53 3.12 0.20
C THR A 6 -9.09 3.36 -1.25
N GLN A 7 -9.95 3.03 -2.22
CA GLN A 7 -9.59 3.08 -3.66
C GLN A 7 -9.19 4.48 -4.15
N ASP A 8 -9.72 5.53 -3.53
CA ASP A 8 -9.47 6.95 -3.81
C ASP A 8 -8.07 7.43 -3.40
N HIS A 9 -7.39 6.72 -2.50
CA HIS A 9 -6.01 7.03 -2.10
C HIS A 9 -4.99 6.64 -3.20
N TRP A 10 -5.41 5.86 -4.19
CA TRP A 10 -4.55 5.48 -5.32
C TRP A 10 -4.55 6.55 -6.41
N THR A 11 -3.35 6.92 -6.86
CA THR A 11 -3.15 7.73 -8.06
C THR A 11 -3.07 6.83 -9.29
N ASN A 12 -3.94 7.05 -10.28
CA ASN A 12 -3.85 6.38 -11.57
C ASN A 12 -2.71 7.00 -12.40
N ALA A 13 -1.74 6.16 -12.80
CA ALA A 13 -0.60 6.52 -13.64
C ALA A 13 -0.55 5.64 -14.91
N GLY A 14 -1.67 5.55 -15.63
CA GLY A 14 -1.83 4.70 -16.81
C GLY A 14 -2.34 3.31 -16.42
N ASP A 15 -1.58 2.26 -16.75
CA ASP A 15 -1.94 0.87 -16.41
C ASP A 15 -1.58 0.47 -14.96
N THR A 16 -1.01 1.42 -14.20
CA THR A 16 -0.53 1.22 -12.83
C THR A 16 -1.19 2.22 -11.89
N PHE A 17 -1.62 1.73 -10.73
CA PHE A 17 -2.05 2.54 -9.61
C PHE A 17 -0.91 2.67 -8.60
N ILE A 18 -0.68 3.88 -8.10
CA ILE A 18 0.43 4.20 -7.20
C ILE A 18 -0.13 4.86 -5.93
N MET A 19 0.41 4.49 -4.78
CA MET A 19 0.12 5.13 -3.50
C MET A 19 1.42 5.48 -2.80
N LEU A 20 1.51 6.70 -2.27
CA LEU A 20 2.65 7.17 -1.48
C LEU A 20 2.24 7.27 -0.02
N ILE A 21 3.02 6.65 0.86
CA ILE A 21 2.83 6.68 2.32
C ILE A 21 4.08 7.27 2.95
N GLU A 22 3.92 8.34 3.70
CA GLU A 22 4.99 8.90 4.52
C GLU A 22 5.19 8.06 5.78
N LYS A 23 6.46 7.83 6.16
CA LYS A 23 6.81 7.08 7.37
C LYS A 23 7.03 8.05 8.52
N GLU A 24 6.53 7.68 9.70
CA GLU A 24 6.85 8.39 10.96
C GLU A 24 8.34 8.31 11.28
N GLU A 25 8.94 7.13 11.08
CA GLU A 25 10.36 6.88 11.32
C GLU A 25 11.12 6.65 10.00
N PRO A 26 12.24 7.34 9.76
CA PRO A 26 13.10 7.07 8.61
C PRO A 26 13.78 5.71 8.70
N GLY A 27 14.20 5.17 7.56
CA GLY A 27 15.01 3.94 7.47
C GLY A 27 14.27 2.76 6.84
N LYS A 28 14.91 1.58 6.81
CA LYS A 28 14.33 0.39 6.18
C LYS A 28 13.30 -0.24 7.11
N HIS A 29 12.14 -0.58 6.55
CA HIS A 29 11.05 -1.21 7.29
C HIS A 29 10.60 -2.51 6.63
N LEU A 30 10.05 -3.40 7.44
CA LEU A 30 9.26 -4.52 6.93
C LEU A 30 7.88 -3.99 6.52
N ILE A 31 7.51 -4.18 5.26
CA ILE A 31 6.26 -3.69 4.68
C ILE A 31 5.41 -4.88 4.26
N GLN A 32 4.19 -4.97 4.79
CA GLN A 32 3.20 -5.99 4.40
C GLN A 32 1.88 -5.32 4.07
N VAL A 33 1.32 -5.64 2.90
CA VAL A 33 0.06 -5.07 2.41
C VAL A 33 -1.03 -6.13 2.48
N TYR A 34 -2.22 -5.70 2.92
CA TYR A 34 -3.42 -6.49 3.01
C TYR A 34 -4.53 -5.83 2.21
N LYS A 35 -5.25 -6.62 1.41
CA LYS A 35 -6.44 -6.20 0.67
C LYS A 35 -7.68 -6.66 1.42
N LYS A 36 -8.68 -5.78 1.50
CA LYS A 36 -10.02 -6.11 1.98
C LYS A 36 -10.74 -6.97 0.93
N ASP A 37 -11.29 -8.10 1.36
CA ASP A 37 -12.12 -8.97 0.53
C ASP A 37 -13.61 -8.57 0.59
N ASP A 38 -14.43 -9.24 -0.22
CA ASP A 38 -15.87 -8.93 -0.36
C ASP A 38 -16.67 -9.27 0.91
N ASP A 39 -16.15 -10.17 1.76
CA ASP A 39 -16.74 -10.56 3.04
C ASP A 39 -16.29 -9.64 4.20
N GLY A 40 -15.46 -8.63 3.90
CA GLY A 40 -14.90 -7.69 4.88
C GLY A 40 -13.67 -8.21 5.63
N GLY A 41 -13.19 -9.40 5.29
CA GLY A 41 -11.91 -9.95 5.73
C GLY A 41 -10.72 -9.26 5.04
N TYR A 42 -9.51 -9.63 5.47
CA TYR A 42 -8.26 -9.09 4.92
C TYR A 42 -7.28 -10.19 4.56
N ILE A 43 -6.80 -10.16 3.31
CA ILE A 43 -5.85 -11.14 2.79
C ILE A 43 -4.51 -10.46 2.47
N PRO A 44 -3.36 -11.09 2.80
CA PRO A 44 -2.07 -10.55 2.42
C PRO A 44 -1.90 -10.65 0.91
N ILE A 45 -1.36 -9.60 0.29
CA ILE A 45 -1.09 -9.56 -1.14
C ILE A 45 0.32 -9.07 -1.43
N ASN A 46 0.84 -9.46 -2.60
CA ASN A 46 2.07 -8.93 -3.13
C ASN A 46 1.76 -7.72 -4.02
N VAL A 47 2.44 -6.62 -3.74
CA VAL A 47 2.41 -5.40 -4.56
C VAL A 47 3.84 -4.98 -4.87
N GLY A 48 4.02 -4.11 -5.86
CA GLY A 48 5.32 -3.44 -6.03
C GLY A 48 5.55 -2.51 -4.84
N ILE A 49 6.71 -2.65 -4.18
CA ILE A 49 7.09 -1.85 -3.02
C ILE A 49 8.42 -1.18 -3.33
N LYS A 50 8.46 0.14 -3.22
CA LYS A 50 9.71 0.92 -3.20
C LYS A 50 9.83 1.63 -1.86
N ASP A 51 10.69 1.08 -1.01
CA ASP A 51 11.04 1.66 0.29
C ASP A 51 12.16 2.70 0.10
N THR A 52 11.85 3.96 0.39
CA THR A 52 12.81 5.07 0.39
C THR A 52 13.07 5.53 1.82
N ASN A 53 13.97 6.49 2.08
CA ASN A 53 14.31 6.83 3.47
C ASN A 53 13.09 7.21 4.32
N ASN A 54 12.23 8.10 3.82
CA ASN A 54 11.12 8.67 4.59
C ASN A 54 9.73 8.28 4.07
N SER A 55 9.65 7.50 2.98
CA SER A 55 8.37 7.12 2.40
C SER A 55 8.41 5.75 1.75
N VAL A 56 7.23 5.16 1.60
CA VAL A 56 6.98 3.92 0.88
C VAL A 56 6.09 4.23 -0.31
N ILE A 57 6.45 3.71 -1.48
CA ILE A 57 5.59 3.72 -2.65
C ILE A 57 5.07 2.32 -2.88
N LEU A 58 3.75 2.18 -2.90
CA LEU A 58 3.04 0.96 -3.30
C LEU A 58 2.58 1.11 -4.75
N SER A 59 2.69 0.04 -5.53
CA SER A 59 2.20 0.02 -6.91
C SER A 59 1.51 -1.30 -7.25
N VAL A 60 0.35 -1.22 -7.91
CA VAL A 60 -0.35 -2.39 -8.45
C VAL A 60 -0.76 -2.16 -9.89
N ASN A 61 -0.81 -3.24 -10.67
CA ASN A 61 -1.26 -3.17 -12.05
C ASN A 61 -2.79 -3.36 -12.12
N ARG A 62 -3.42 -2.62 -13.02
CA ARG A 62 -4.82 -2.74 -13.47
C ARG A 62 -5.92 -2.32 -12.51
N ILE A 63 -5.87 -2.64 -11.21
CA ILE A 63 -7.02 -2.43 -10.31
C ILE A 63 -6.58 -1.90 -8.94
N SER A 64 -7.11 -0.74 -8.52
CA SER A 64 -7.00 -0.21 -7.16
C SER A 64 -7.88 -1.00 -6.18
N PHE A 65 -7.58 -0.95 -4.89
CA PHE A 65 -8.29 -1.71 -3.88
C PHE A 65 -8.24 -1.02 -2.52
N GLU A 66 -9.09 -1.47 -1.61
CA GLU A 66 -9.13 -1.03 -0.21
C GLU A 66 -8.37 -2.02 0.66
N GLY A 67 -7.78 -1.55 1.75
CA GLY A 67 -6.92 -2.38 2.56
C GLY A 67 -6.20 -1.64 3.66
N TYR A 68 -5.15 -2.27 4.17
CA TYR A 68 -4.19 -1.61 5.04
C TYR A 68 -2.77 -2.09 4.75
N VAL A 69 -1.80 -1.26 5.13
CA VAL A 69 -0.39 -1.60 5.12
C VAL A 69 0.15 -1.58 6.54
N VAL A 70 1.01 -2.55 6.84
CA VAL A 70 1.79 -2.62 8.07
C VAL A 70 3.22 -2.25 7.73
N ILE A 71 3.77 -1.26 8.44
CA ILE A 71 5.16 -0.80 8.33
C ILE A 71 5.81 -1.00 9.71
N LYS A 72 6.83 -1.87 9.79
CA LYS A 72 7.52 -2.25 11.04
C LYS A 72 9.02 -2.00 10.98
#